data_AF-A0A9D6PUX5-F1
#
_entry.id   AF-A0A9D6PUX5-F1
#
_cell.length_a   1.000
_cell.length_b   1.000
_cell.length_c   1.000
_cell.angle_alpha   90.00
_cell.angle_beta   90.00
_cell.angle_gamma   90.00
#
_symmetry.space_group_name_H-M   'P 1'
#
loop_
_entity.id
_entity.type
_entity.pdbx_description
1 polymer ?
#
loop_
_entity_poly.entity_id
_entity_poly.type
_entity_poly.pdbx_seq_one_letter_code
_entity_poly.pdbx_strand_id
1 'polypeptide(L)'
;KEIVKDEVNVKDWFITAELPNMGYEQYVVSGVGTTSLATLVTPELKNEAMARDIIRQGQVLRREVNYALNDRIILVFSSDDAELTEAVASQKEMIMKALQADQIVSQGEEDKGEDVKIDGKAVHIGVQKVKS
;
A
#
# COMPACT_ATOMS: atom_id res chain seq x y z
N LYS A 1 -18.96 18.96 -12.72
CA LYS A 1 -17.99 19.11 -11.61
C LYS A 1 -17.61 17.70 -11.21
N GLU A 2 -16.59 17.16 -11.88
CA GLU A 2 -16.15 15.77 -11.71
C GLU A 2 -14.88 15.77 -10.86
N ILE A 3 -15.05 15.25 -9.66
CA ILE A 3 -14.02 14.79 -8.72
C ILE A 3 -14.24 13.27 -8.82
N VAL A 4 -13.34 12.47 -9.38
CA VAL A 4 -12.21 11.85 -8.70
C VAL A 4 -11.22 11.45 -9.78
N LYS A 5 -10.08 12.16 -9.82
CA LYS A 5 -8.97 11.86 -10.70
C LYS A 5 -7.77 11.63 -9.79
N ASP A 6 -7.70 10.46 -9.20
CA ASP A 6 -6.48 9.93 -8.61
C ASP A 6 -6.67 8.43 -8.38
N GLU A 7 -5.56 7.69 -8.45
CA GLU A 7 -5.39 6.32 -7.94
C GLU A 7 -5.47 5.11 -8.88
N VAL A 8 -5.14 5.20 -10.18
CA VAL A 8 -4.65 3.99 -10.86
C VAL A 8 -3.45 4.29 -11.76
N ASN A 9 -2.28 3.80 -11.32
CA ASN A 9 -1.02 3.86 -12.05
C ASN A 9 -0.96 2.71 -13.08
N VAL A 10 -1.77 2.79 -14.13
CA VAL A 10 -1.80 1.78 -15.20
C VAL A 10 -0.56 1.96 -16.09
N LYS A 11 0.33 0.96 -16.14
CA LYS A 11 1.59 1.05 -16.90
C LYS A 11 1.50 0.63 -18.36
N ASP A 12 0.44 -0.03 -18.83
CA ASP A 12 0.20 -0.25 -20.25
C ASP A 12 -1.30 -0.37 -20.56
N TRP A 13 -1.72 0.22 -21.68
CA TRP A 13 -3.08 0.15 -22.20
C TRP A 13 -3.08 -0.61 -23.52
N PHE A 14 -3.91 -1.64 -23.65
CA PHE A 14 -4.17 -2.28 -24.93
C PHE A 14 -5.69 -2.41 -25.09
N ILE A 15 -6.24 -1.76 -26.12
CA ILE A 15 -7.62 -2.04 -26.56
C ILE A 15 -7.55 -3.26 -27.46
N THR A 16 -8.12 -4.38 -27.02
CA THR A 16 -8.33 -5.56 -27.87
C THR A 16 -9.79 -6.01 -27.77
N ALA A 17 -10.34 -6.42 -28.92
CA ALA A 17 -11.68 -7.00 -29.00
C ALA A 17 -11.73 -8.47 -28.55
N GLU A 18 -10.57 -9.10 -28.40
CA GLU A 18 -10.43 -10.49 -27.97
C GLU A 18 -9.55 -10.58 -26.72
N LEU A 19 -10.08 -11.22 -25.68
CA LEU A 19 -9.35 -11.55 -24.47
C LEU A 19 -8.42 -12.73 -24.77
N PRO A 20 -7.10 -12.64 -24.50
CA PRO A 20 -6.20 -13.77 -24.69
C PRO A 20 -6.61 -14.93 -23.78
N ASN A 21 -6.49 -16.15 -24.30
CA ASN A 21 -6.84 -17.38 -23.60
C ASN A 21 -5.77 -17.75 -22.54
N MET A 22 -5.59 -16.89 -21.54
CA MET A 22 -4.74 -17.11 -20.37
C MET A 22 -5.64 -17.17 -19.14
N GLY A 23 -5.48 -18.22 -18.33
CA GLY A 23 -6.40 -18.63 -17.26
C GLY A 23 -7.03 -17.50 -16.45
N TYR A 24 -8.35 -17.58 -16.29
CA TYR A 24 -9.25 -16.55 -15.76
C TYR A 24 -9.07 -16.19 -14.27
N GLU A 25 -8.02 -16.66 -13.61
CA GLU A 25 -7.79 -16.45 -12.17
C GLU A 25 -6.97 -15.18 -11.87
N GLN A 26 -6.36 -14.53 -12.87
CA GLN A 26 -5.49 -13.36 -12.69
C GLN A 26 -6.14 -12.01 -13.01
N TYR A 27 -7.46 -11.97 -13.25
CA TYR A 27 -8.16 -10.77 -13.69
C TYR A 27 -9.19 -10.30 -12.67
N VAL A 28 -9.11 -9.03 -12.25
CA VAL A 28 -10.20 -8.34 -11.55
C VAL A 28 -11.01 -7.56 -12.58
N VAL A 29 -12.25 -8.00 -12.83
CA VAL A 29 -13.17 -7.30 -13.74
C VAL A 29 -14.09 -6.40 -12.91
N SER A 30 -13.90 -5.08 -13.01
CA SER A 30 -14.86 -4.10 -12.50
C SER A 30 -15.54 -3.41 -13.67
N GLY A 31 -16.87 -3.58 -13.79
CA GLY A 31 -17.65 -3.12 -14.94
C GLY A 31 -18.66 -2.03 -14.57
N VAL A 32 -18.56 -0.88 -15.23
CA VAL A 32 -19.69 0.01 -15.53
C VAL A 32 -19.53 0.49 -16.97
N GLY A 33 -20.18 -0.17 -17.93
CA GLY A 33 -20.02 0.10 -19.38
C GLY A 33 -19.05 -0.85 -20.10
N THR A 34 -19.03 -0.78 -21.44
CA THR A 34 -18.36 -1.67 -22.43
C THR A 34 -16.82 -1.74 -22.37
N THR A 35 -16.23 -1.57 -21.20
CA THR A 35 -14.78 -1.65 -20.98
C THR A 35 -14.51 -2.56 -19.79
N SER A 36 -14.13 -3.80 -20.07
CA SER A 36 -13.60 -4.74 -19.08
C SER A 36 -12.09 -4.51 -18.97
N LEU A 37 -11.64 -3.98 -17.83
CA LEU A 37 -10.21 -3.81 -17.56
C LEU A 37 -9.62 -5.16 -17.11
N ALA A 38 -9.05 -5.90 -18.06
CA ALA A 38 -8.33 -7.13 -17.78
C ALA A 38 -6.86 -6.78 -17.44
N THR A 39 -6.56 -6.43 -16.18
CA THR A 39 -5.18 -6.16 -15.74
C THR A 39 -4.52 -7.43 -15.23
N LEU A 40 -3.43 -7.85 -15.85
CA LEU A 40 -2.52 -8.86 -15.31
C LEU A 40 -1.90 -8.29 -14.02
N VAL A 41 -2.32 -8.78 -12.85
CA VAL A 41 -1.68 -8.40 -11.59
C VAL A 41 -0.40 -9.23 -11.43
N THR A 42 0.76 -8.64 -11.74
CA THR A 42 2.04 -9.29 -11.44
C THR A 42 2.32 -9.26 -9.94
N PRO A 43 3.14 -10.17 -9.40
CA PRO A 43 3.58 -10.11 -8.00
C PRO A 43 4.18 -8.75 -7.62
N GLU A 44 4.88 -8.08 -8.54
CA GLU A 44 5.43 -6.74 -8.27
C GLU A 44 4.33 -5.69 -8.11
N LEU A 45 3.28 -5.74 -8.93
CA LEU A 45 2.13 -4.83 -8.81
C LEU A 45 1.35 -5.07 -7.53
N LYS A 46 1.24 -6.33 -7.08
CA LYS A 46 0.63 -6.67 -5.80
C LYS A 46 1.42 -6.08 -4.62
N ASN A 47 2.74 -6.23 -4.65
CA ASN A 47 3.63 -5.68 -3.63
C ASN A 47 3.61 -4.15 -3.60
N GLU A 48 3.57 -3.50 -4.77
CA GLU A 48 3.41 -2.05 -4.87
C GLU A 48 2.05 -1.59 -4.30
N ALA A 49 0.97 -2.30 -4.61
CA ALA A 49 -0.36 -1.98 -4.08
C ALA A 49 -0.39 -2.09 -2.54
N MET A 50 0.13 -3.18 -1.98
CA MET A 50 0.23 -3.35 -0.52
C MET A 50 1.08 -2.24 0.12
N ALA A 51 2.22 -1.90 -0.48
CA ALA A 51 3.07 -0.82 0.02
C ALA A 51 2.37 0.55 0.00
N ARG A 52 1.58 0.84 -1.04
CA ARG A 52 0.77 2.07 -1.13
C ARG A 52 -0.28 2.14 -0.02
N ASP A 53 -0.94 1.04 0.29
CA ASP A 53 -1.88 0.98 1.41
C ASP A 53 -1.20 1.23 2.75
N ILE A 54 -0.01 0.65 2.98
CA ILE A 54 0.79 0.89 4.18
C ILE A 54 1.16 2.37 4.30
N ILE A 55 1.62 2.98 3.20
CA ILE A 55 1.94 4.42 3.15
C ILE A 55 0.69 5.25 3.47
N ARG A 56 -0.47 4.91 2.89
CA ARG A 56 -1.74 5.60 3.14
C ARG A 56 -2.07 5.56 4.64
N GLN A 57 -2.00 4.40 5.28
CA GLN A 57 -2.28 4.26 6.71
C GLN A 57 -1.26 5.00 7.58
N GLY A 58 0.03 4.90 7.27
CA GLY A 58 1.06 5.67 7.97
C GLY A 58 0.84 7.18 7.88
N GLN A 59 0.39 7.68 6.72
CA GLN A 59 0.07 9.11 6.55
C GLN A 59 -1.19 9.53 7.32
N VAL A 60 -2.22 8.68 7.37
CA VAL A 60 -3.42 8.92 8.18
C VAL A 60 -3.02 9.02 9.66
N LEU A 61 -2.33 8.00 10.18
CA LEU A 61 -1.86 7.97 11.56
C LEU A 61 -1.04 9.21 11.90
N ARG A 62 -0.08 9.59 11.05
CA ARG A 62 0.73 10.80 11.25
C ARG A 62 -0.10 12.07 11.45
N ARG A 63 -1.22 12.20 10.73
CA ARG A 63 -2.14 13.34 10.87
C ARG A 63 -2.94 13.26 12.17
N GLU A 64 -3.39 12.07 12.55
CA GLU A 64 -4.15 11.86 13.80
C GLU A 64 -3.31 12.15 15.04
N VAL A 65 -2.03 11.76 15.02
CA VAL A 65 -1.11 12.04 16.13
C VAL A 65 -0.53 13.46 16.10
N ASN A 66 -0.91 14.25 15.08
CA ASN A 66 -0.57 15.66 14.90
C ASN A 66 0.94 15.94 14.98
N TYR A 67 1.75 15.06 14.39
CA TYR A 67 3.21 15.25 14.30
C TYR A 67 3.56 16.39 13.33
N ALA A 68 4.67 17.09 13.60
CA ALA A 68 5.09 18.18 12.72
C ALA A 68 5.49 17.65 11.33
N LEU A 69 5.35 18.49 10.30
CA LEU A 69 5.69 18.15 8.92
C LEU A 69 7.17 17.75 8.73
N ASN A 70 8.03 18.19 9.65
CA ASN A 70 9.47 17.91 9.62
C ASN A 70 9.90 16.81 10.59
N ASP A 71 8.98 16.26 11.38
CA ASP A 71 9.32 15.18 12.31
C ASP A 71 9.62 13.89 11.55
N ARG A 72 10.78 13.30 11.84
CA ARG A 72 11.13 11.95 11.40
C ARG A 72 10.40 10.94 12.28
N ILE A 73 9.93 9.88 11.65
CA ILE A 73 9.15 8.83 12.33
C ILE A 73 9.82 7.46 12.21
N ILE A 74 9.38 6.55 13.05
CA ILE A 74 9.61 5.12 12.96
C ILE A 74 8.27 4.52 12.56
N LEU A 75 8.26 3.75 11.48
CA LEU A 75 7.08 2.96 11.11
C LEU A 75 7.13 1.66 11.91
N VAL A 76 6.09 1.41 12.69
CA VAL A 76 5.88 0.12 13.37
C VAL A 76 5.00 -0.71 12.45
N PHE A 77 5.49 -1.87 12.04
CA PHE A 77 4.79 -2.77 11.13
C PHE A 77 4.94 -4.20 11.64
N SER A 78 3.83 -4.81 12.05
CA SER A 78 3.79 -6.20 12.53
C SER A 78 2.73 -6.99 11.79
N SER A 79 3.14 -8.11 11.19
CA SER A 79 2.27 -9.03 10.47
C SER A 79 2.84 -10.44 10.57
N ASP A 80 1.97 -11.43 10.72
CA ASP A 80 2.33 -12.86 10.61
C ASP A 80 2.30 -13.35 9.15
N ASP A 81 1.85 -12.51 8.22
CA ASP A 81 1.72 -12.86 6.80
C ASP A 81 3.03 -12.60 6.03
N ALA A 82 3.51 -13.64 5.36
CA ALA A 82 4.77 -13.63 4.62
C ALA A 82 4.74 -12.71 3.39
N GLU A 83 3.62 -12.62 2.66
CA GLU A 83 3.54 -11.75 1.48
C GLU A 83 3.55 -10.27 1.89
N LEU A 84 2.89 -9.92 2.99
CA LEU A 84 2.94 -8.57 3.55
C LEU A 84 4.37 -8.19 3.96
N THR A 85 5.06 -9.12 4.60
CA THR A 85 6.46 -8.95 5.01
C THR A 85 7.37 -8.78 3.78
N GLU A 86 7.15 -9.58 2.73
CA GLU A 86 7.87 -9.47 1.46
C GLU A 86 7.59 -8.14 0.75
N ALA A 87 6.32 -7.71 0.68
CA ALA A 87 5.94 -6.44 0.08
C ALA A 87 6.63 -5.25 0.76
N VAL A 88 6.66 -5.24 2.10
CA VAL A 88 7.38 -4.21 2.87
C VAL A 88 8.88 -4.28 2.62
N ALA A 89 9.46 -5.48 2.55
CA ALA A 89 10.89 -5.65 2.27
C ALA A 89 11.26 -5.16 0.86
N SER A 90 10.49 -5.54 -0.16
CA SER A 90 10.70 -5.14 -1.56
C SER A 90 10.48 -3.65 -1.80
N GLN A 91 9.55 -3.02 -1.08
CA GLN A 91 9.18 -1.62 -1.26
C GLN A 91 9.66 -0.72 -0.12
N LYS A 92 10.62 -1.20 0.69
CA LYS A 92 11.11 -0.52 1.89
C LYS A 92 11.51 0.94 1.63
N GLU A 93 12.30 1.18 0.58
CA GLU A 93 12.76 2.53 0.24
C GLU A 93 11.61 3.47 -0.12
N MET A 94 10.61 2.97 -0.85
CA MET A 94 9.42 3.74 -1.23
C MET A 94 8.62 4.13 0.01
N ILE A 95 8.39 3.17 0.92
CA ILE A 95 7.64 3.38 2.16
C ILE A 95 8.37 4.40 3.05
N MET A 96 9.67 4.19 3.30
CA MET A 96 10.48 5.07 4.14
C MET A 96 10.52 6.51 3.59
N LYS A 97 10.71 6.66 2.28
CA LYS A 97 10.75 7.97 1.64
C LYS A 97 9.40 8.69 1.70
N ALA A 98 8.31 7.99 1.44
CA ALA A 98 6.96 8.57 1.44
C ALA A 98 6.49 9.01 2.83
N LEU A 99 6.91 8.29 3.87
CA LEU A 99 6.55 8.59 5.26
C LEU A 99 7.57 9.45 6.00
N GLN A 100 8.73 9.73 5.41
CA GLN A 100 9.89 10.33 6.09
C GLN A 100 10.28 9.50 7.32
N ALA A 101 10.21 8.17 7.19
CA ALA A 101 10.57 7.25 8.25
C ALA A 101 12.07 6.95 8.22
N ASP A 102 12.70 6.94 9.39
CA ASP A 102 14.11 6.58 9.54
C ASP A 102 14.30 5.06 9.63
N GLN A 103 13.30 4.33 10.11
CA GLN A 103 13.32 2.87 10.19
C GLN A 103 11.92 2.27 10.19
N ILE A 104 11.85 0.99 9.85
CA ILE A 104 10.67 0.13 10.00
C ILE A 104 11.02 -0.92 11.05
N VAL A 105 10.21 -1.04 12.10
CA VAL A 105 10.40 -1.99 13.22
C VAL A 105 9.14 -2.81 13.42
N SER A 106 9.25 -4.00 14.01
CA SER A 106 8.09 -4.85 14.30
C SER A 106 7.37 -4.49 15.60
N GLN A 107 8.03 -3.77 16.51
CA GLN A 107 7.47 -3.30 17.78
C GLN A 107 8.03 -1.91 18.10
N GLY A 108 7.19 -1.03 18.63
CA GLY A 108 7.57 0.29 19.15
C GLY A 108 7.26 0.40 20.64
N GLU A 109 8.05 1.18 21.39
CA GLU A 109 7.81 1.41 22.83
C GLU A 109 6.66 2.40 23.10
N GLU A 110 6.41 3.32 22.16
CA GLU A 110 5.34 4.32 22.21
C GLU A 110 4.62 4.34 20.85
N ASP A 111 4.28 3.17 20.32
CA ASP A 111 3.61 3.07 19.05
C ASP A 111 2.19 3.65 19.13
N LYS A 112 1.90 4.59 18.22
CA LYS A 112 0.53 5.03 17.98
C LYS A 112 0.08 4.40 16.70
N GLY A 113 -0.56 3.25 16.83
CA GLY A 113 -0.98 2.41 15.73
C GLY A 113 -2.36 1.81 15.90
N GLU A 114 -2.80 1.16 14.83
CA GLU A 114 -4.07 0.45 14.75
C GLU A 114 -3.91 -0.86 13.98
N ASP A 115 -4.78 -1.81 14.29
CA ASP A 115 -4.89 -3.07 13.54
C ASP A 115 -5.80 -2.85 12.33
N VAL A 116 -5.22 -2.99 11.15
CA VAL A 116 -5.92 -2.79 9.87
C VAL A 116 -5.87 -4.06 9.04
N LYS A 117 -6.66 -4.08 7.97
CA LYS A 117 -6.60 -5.14 6.97
C LYS A 117 -6.05 -4.59 5.67
N ILE A 118 -4.95 -5.15 5.18
CA ILE A 118 -4.38 -4.87 3.86
C ILE A 118 -4.48 -6.14 3.05
N ASP A 119 -5.11 -6.08 1.87
CA ASP A 119 -5.39 -7.26 1.04
C ASP A 119 -6.11 -8.40 1.83
N GLY A 120 -6.99 -8.02 2.76
CA GLY A 120 -7.71 -8.96 3.63
C GLY A 120 -6.90 -9.53 4.81
N LYS A 121 -5.61 -9.22 4.90
CA LYS A 121 -4.68 -9.74 5.92
C LYS A 121 -4.54 -8.77 7.08
N ALA A 122 -4.58 -9.31 8.29
CA ALA A 122 -4.45 -8.52 9.50
C ALA A 122 -3.00 -8.03 9.65
N VAL A 123 -2.85 -6.74 9.91
CA VAL A 123 -1.56 -6.10 10.09
C VAL A 123 -1.68 -4.97 11.10
N HIS A 124 -0.71 -4.89 12.00
CA HIS A 124 -0.56 -3.76 12.88
C HIS A 124 0.31 -2.69 12.22
N ILE A 125 -0.20 -1.47 12.10
CA ILE A 125 0.55 -0.32 11.59
C ILE A 125 0.53 0.78 12.64
N GLY A 126 1.71 1.23 13.02
CA GLY A 126 1.89 2.33 13.97
C GLY A 126 2.95 3.32 13.53
N VAL A 127 2.89 4.52 14.10
CA VAL A 127 3.92 5.53 13.95
C VAL A 127 4.47 5.91 15.32
N GLN A 128 5.78 6.05 15.40
CA GLN A 128 6.48 6.53 16.59
C GLN A 128 7.39 7.69 16.19
N LYS A 129 7.42 8.76 16.98
CA LYS A 129 8.35 9.88 16.73
C LYS A 129 9.78 9.46 17.08
N VAL A 130 10.73 9.77 16.21
CA VAL A 130 12.16 9.63 16.56
C VAL A 130 12.46 10.65 17.67
N LYS A 131 12.80 10.16 18.86
CA LYS A 131 13.28 11.02 19.95
C LYS A 131 14.66 11.54 19.54
N SER A 132 14.73 12.82 19.22
CA SER A 132 16.00 13.55 19.01
C SER A 132 16.49 14.15 20.32
#